data_AF-A0A014NJ35-F1
#
_entry.id   AF-A0A014NJ35-F1
#
_cell.length_a   1.000
_cell.length_b   1.000
_cell.length_c   1.000
_cell.angle_alpha   90.00
_cell.angle_beta   90.00
_cell.angle_gamma   90.00
#
_symmetry.space_group_name_H-M   'P 1'
#
loop_
_entity.id
_entity.type
_entity.pdbx_description
1 polymer ?
#
loop_
_entity_poly.entity_id
_entity_poly.type
_entity_poly.pdbx_seq_one_letter_code
_entity_poly.pdbx_strand_id
1 'polypeptide(L)'
;MPQTTVTGRDTSAAAFAALGNEGRRRLNERLYASLRHAHQRGTRDMSRRELRDYHHQQTGEWLELSSVASTVNALLAAGKLEEGEVRMCSLSSRQREITPVRCKAHQARLD
;
A
#
# COMPACT_ATOMS: atom_id res chain seq x y z
N MET A 1 5.11 -41.29 -30.19
CA MET A 1 5.67 -40.63 -29.00
C MET A 1 5.57 -39.12 -29.23
N PRO A 2 4.66 -38.37 -28.60
CA PRO A 2 4.64 -36.91 -28.78
C PRO A 2 5.74 -36.29 -27.92
N GLN A 3 6.60 -35.49 -28.57
CA GLN A 3 7.65 -34.72 -27.91
C GLN A 3 7.03 -33.53 -27.19
N THR A 4 7.11 -33.52 -25.86
CA THR A 4 6.75 -32.38 -25.02
C THR A 4 7.85 -31.33 -25.14
N THR A 5 7.73 -30.44 -26.12
CA THR A 5 8.53 -29.19 -26.16
C THR A 5 8.08 -28.30 -25.01
N VAL A 6 8.66 -28.51 -23.82
CA VAL A 6 8.55 -27.56 -22.71
C VAL A 6 9.34 -26.31 -23.10
N THR A 7 8.59 -25.30 -23.54
CA THR A 7 9.08 -24.01 -24.02
C THR A 7 9.78 -23.26 -22.88
N GLY A 8 11.10 -23.08 -22.99
CA GLY A 8 11.87 -22.23 -22.06
C GLY A 8 11.37 -20.77 -21.97
N ARG A 9 10.53 -20.32 -22.92
CA ARG A 9 9.84 -19.02 -22.88
C ARG A 9 8.79 -18.92 -21.77
N ASP A 10 8.10 -19.99 -21.44
CA ASP A 10 7.04 -19.98 -20.41
C ASP A 10 7.65 -19.85 -19.00
N THR A 11 8.82 -20.44 -18.79
CA THR A 11 9.57 -20.35 -17.52
C THR A 11 10.04 -18.93 -17.23
N SER A 12 10.50 -18.20 -18.26
CA SER A 12 10.97 -16.81 -18.09
C SER A 12 9.83 -15.87 -17.73
N ALA A 13 8.70 -15.95 -18.43
CA ALA A 13 7.54 -15.09 -18.17
C ALA A 13 6.96 -15.31 -16.76
N ALA A 14 6.84 -16.57 -16.34
CA ALA A 14 6.40 -16.91 -14.99
C ALA A 14 7.39 -16.44 -13.91
N ALA A 15 8.70 -16.55 -14.15
CA ALA A 15 9.73 -16.05 -13.24
C ALA A 15 9.72 -14.51 -13.12
N PHE A 16 9.60 -13.79 -14.23
CA PHE A 16 9.48 -12.32 -14.21
C PHE A 16 8.19 -11.86 -13.54
N ALA A 17 7.08 -12.57 -13.76
CA ALA A 17 5.83 -12.31 -13.04
C ALA A 17 5.97 -12.56 -11.54
N ALA A 18 6.65 -13.65 -11.14
CA ALA A 18 6.94 -13.94 -9.74
C ALA A 18 7.83 -12.86 -9.08
N LEU A 19 8.86 -12.38 -9.79
CA LEU A 19 9.70 -11.27 -9.33
C LEU A 19 8.91 -9.96 -9.19
N GLY A 20 8.03 -9.65 -10.14
CA GLY A 20 7.13 -8.51 -10.06
C GLY A 20 6.16 -8.61 -8.88
N ASN A 21 5.64 -9.81 -8.62
CA ASN A 21 4.75 -10.07 -7.48
C ASN A 21 5.49 -9.95 -6.14
N GLU A 22 6.73 -10.41 -6.06
CA GLU A 22 7.58 -10.28 -4.87
C GLU A 22 7.92 -8.80 -4.60
N GLY A 23 8.26 -8.02 -5.63
CA GLY A 23 8.45 -6.57 -5.49
C GLY A 23 7.20 -5.85 -4.99
N ARG A 24 6.03 -6.19 -5.55
CA ARG A 24 4.73 -5.68 -5.08
C ARG A 24 4.41 -6.10 -3.65
N ARG A 25 4.77 -7.32 -3.26
CA ARG A 25 4.58 -7.81 -1.89
C ARG A 25 5.43 -7.02 -0.90
N ARG A 26 6.72 -6.82 -1.19
CA ARG A 26 7.62 -6.00 -0.37
C ARG A 26 7.13 -4.57 -0.25
N LEU A 27 6.64 -3.98 -1.36
CA LEU A 27 6.04 -2.65 -1.32
C LEU A 27 4.78 -2.60 -0.45
N ASN A 28 3.91 -3.61 -0.56
CA ASN A 28 2.73 -3.76 0.31
C ASN A 28 3.12 -3.81 1.79
N GLU A 29 4.10 -4.65 2.14
CA GLU A 29 4.56 -4.81 3.52
C GLU A 29 5.18 -3.52 4.06
N ARG A 30 5.99 -2.81 3.25
CA ARG A 30 6.59 -1.52 3.63
C ARG A 30 5.55 -0.42 3.83
N LEU A 31 4.60 -0.26 2.90
CA LEU A 31 3.54 0.74 3.04
C LEU A 31 2.61 0.43 4.22
N TYR A 32 2.29 -0.85 4.43
CA TYR A 32 1.53 -1.27 5.61
C TYR A 32 2.28 -0.98 6.91
N ALA A 33 3.59 -1.24 6.96
CA ALA A 33 4.41 -0.91 8.13
C ALA A 33 4.44 0.60 8.40
N SER A 34 4.64 1.44 7.38
CA SER A 34 4.57 2.90 7.52
C SER A 34 3.23 3.36 8.08
N LEU A 35 2.11 2.84 7.54
CA LEU A 35 0.78 3.19 8.02
C LEU A 35 0.54 2.69 9.46
N ARG A 36 1.04 1.49 9.82
CA ARG A 36 0.97 0.98 11.19
C ARG A 36 1.76 1.84 12.16
N HIS A 37 2.97 2.26 11.79
CA HIS A 37 3.80 3.16 12.60
C HIS A 37 3.12 4.52 12.80
N ALA A 38 2.47 5.05 11.77
CA ALA A 38 1.68 6.26 11.88
C ALA A 38 0.55 6.12 12.92
N HIS A 39 -0.25 5.04 12.85
CA HIS A 39 -1.32 4.79 13.82
C HIS A 39 -0.80 4.57 15.25
N GLN A 40 0.32 3.85 15.42
CA GLN A 40 0.94 3.63 16.73
C GLN A 40 1.39 4.94 17.38
N ARG A 41 1.78 5.93 16.58
CA ARG A 41 2.13 7.28 17.04
C ARG A 41 0.90 8.18 17.29
N GLY A 42 -0.31 7.63 17.22
CA GLY A 42 -1.56 8.38 17.36
C GLY A 42 -1.88 9.26 16.16
N THR A 43 -1.24 9.03 15.01
CA THR A 43 -1.50 9.82 13.80
C THR A 43 -2.87 9.46 13.24
N ARG A 44 -3.66 10.48 12.92
CA ARG A 44 -4.99 10.42 12.32
C ARG A 44 -4.96 9.73 10.96
N ASP A 45 -6.09 9.13 10.55
CA ASP A 45 -6.26 8.45 9.27
C ASP A 45 -5.69 9.27 8.09
N MET A 46 -4.92 8.60 7.23
CA MET A 46 -4.14 9.23 6.15
C MET A 46 -4.73 8.95 4.77
N SER A 47 -4.79 9.95 3.90
CA SER A 47 -5.01 9.73 2.48
C SER A 47 -3.83 9.03 1.81
N ARG A 48 -4.05 8.50 0.60
CA ARG A 48 -2.99 7.94 -0.25
C ARG A 48 -1.82 8.92 -0.49
N ARG A 49 -2.11 10.23 -0.57
CA ARG A 49 -1.08 11.27 -0.74
C ARG A 49 -0.28 11.47 0.54
N GLU A 50 -0.97 11.60 1.67
CA GLU A 50 -0.34 11.72 2.99
C GLU A 50 0.51 10.49 3.31
N LEU A 51 0.03 9.29 2.98
CA LEU A 51 0.79 8.05 3.15
C LEU A 51 2.06 8.03 2.32
N ARG A 52 2.02 8.49 1.05
CA ARG A 52 3.22 8.61 0.21
C ARG A 52 4.22 9.57 0.84
N ASP A 53 3.76 10.76 1.22
CA ASP A 53 4.64 11.79 1.75
C ASP A 53 5.23 11.37 3.10
N TYR A 54 4.43 10.73 3.96
CA TYR A 54 4.90 10.12 5.20
C TYR A 54 5.92 9.00 4.94
N HIS A 55 5.65 8.11 3.98
CA HIS A 55 6.60 7.05 3.61
C HIS A 55 7.92 7.65 3.14
N HIS A 56 7.87 8.66 2.27
CA HIS A 56 9.05 9.37 1.79
C HIS A 56 9.84 10.02 2.93
N GLN A 57 9.16 10.64 3.90
CA GLN A 57 9.81 11.20 5.08
C GLN A 57 10.48 10.13 5.97
N GLN A 58 9.94 8.92 6.03
CA GLN A 58 10.51 7.83 6.85
C GLN A 58 11.64 7.08 6.15
N THR A 59 11.55 6.86 4.83
CA THR A 59 12.49 5.99 4.09
C THR A 59 13.40 6.74 3.13
N GLY A 60 13.12 8.01 2.84
CA GLY A 60 13.77 8.79 1.78
C GLY A 60 13.30 8.40 0.37
N GLU A 61 12.46 7.37 0.21
CA GLU A 61 12.05 6.85 -1.08
C GLU A 61 10.79 7.55 -1.58
N TRP A 62 10.86 8.13 -2.77
CA TRP A 62 9.70 8.72 -3.42
C TRP A 62 8.93 7.65 -4.21
N LEU A 63 7.72 7.33 -3.76
CA LEU A 63 6.84 6.38 -4.44
C LEU A 63 5.87 7.07 -5.37
N GLU A 64 5.63 6.47 -6.54
CA GLU A 64 4.59 6.92 -7.47
C GLU A 64 3.19 6.79 -6.85
N LEU A 65 2.33 7.79 -7.07
CA LEU A 65 0.97 7.79 -6.52
C LEU A 65 0.12 6.63 -7.05
N SER A 66 0.35 6.20 -8.28
CA SER A 66 -0.30 5.03 -8.89
C SER A 66 0.08 3.74 -8.15
N SER A 67 1.35 3.58 -7.78
CA SER A 67 1.86 2.46 -7.00
C SER A 67 1.27 2.45 -5.59
N VAL A 68 1.22 3.61 -4.93
CA VAL A 68 0.60 3.75 -3.60
C VAL A 68 -0.90 3.44 -3.68
N ALA A 69 -1.62 3.98 -4.66
CA ALA A 69 -3.05 3.72 -4.84
C ALA A 69 -3.34 2.23 -5.10
N SER A 70 -2.54 1.59 -5.97
CA SER A 70 -2.68 0.16 -6.27
C SER A 70 -2.43 -0.70 -5.03
N THR A 71 -1.44 -0.33 -4.22
CA THR A 71 -1.09 -1.02 -2.97
C THR A 71 -2.20 -0.84 -1.93
N VAL A 72 -2.68 0.38 -1.73
CA VAL A 72 -3.77 0.68 -0.79
C VAL A 72 -5.03 -0.08 -1.19
N ASN A 73 -5.39 -0.12 -2.48
CA ASN A 73 -6.53 -0.88 -2.97
C ASN A 73 -6.36 -2.39 -2.73
N ALA A 74 -5.15 -2.93 -2.94
CA ALA A 74 -4.88 -4.34 -2.64
C ALA A 74 -5.02 -4.65 -1.13
N LEU A 75 -4.59 -3.73 -0.26
CA LEU A 75 -4.72 -3.89 1.19
C LEU A 75 -6.17 -3.72 1.69
N LEU A 76 -6.95 -2.84 1.04
CA LEU A 76 -8.40 -2.71 1.27
C LEU A 76 -9.13 -3.99 0.85
N ALA A 77 -8.84 -4.50 -0.35
CA ALA A 77 -9.41 -5.75 -0.85
C ALA A 77 -9.03 -6.96 0.03
N ALA A 78 -7.83 -6.95 0.61
CA ALA A 78 -7.37 -7.96 1.58
C ALA A 78 -7.93 -7.75 3.00
N GLY A 79 -8.75 -6.72 3.23
CA GLY A 79 -9.34 -6.40 4.54
C GLY A 79 -8.32 -5.96 5.59
N LYS A 80 -7.09 -5.58 5.20
CA LYS A 80 -6.06 -5.09 6.13
C LYS A 80 -6.22 -3.62 6.44
N LEU A 81 -6.81 -2.87 5.52
CA LEU A 81 -7.16 -1.46 5.69
C LEU A 81 -8.67 -1.29 5.67
N GLU A 82 -9.12 -0.19 6.26
CA GLU A 82 -10.49 0.30 6.14
C GLU A 82 -10.47 1.76 5.68
N GLU A 83 -11.46 2.14 4.89
CA GLU A 83 -11.71 3.55 4.57
C GLU A 83 -12.33 4.21 5.80
N GLY A 84 -11.74 5.34 6.22
CA GLY A 84 -12.24 6.17 7.31
C GLY A 84 -13.27 7.19 6.83
N GLU A 85 -13.76 8.01 7.76
CA GLU A 85 -14.68 9.10 7.45
C GLU A 85 -14.02 10.13 6.53
N VAL A 86 -14.76 10.58 5.52
CA VAL A 86 -14.29 11.58 4.57
C VAL A 86 -13.92 12.85 5.33
N ARG A 87 -12.71 13.36 5.11
CA ARG A 87 -12.20 14.57 5.77
C ARG A 87 -11.50 15.48 4.80
N MET A 88 -11.26 16.72 5.19
CA MET A 88 -10.41 17.64 4.44
C MET A 88 -8.95 17.16 4.43
N CYS A 89 -8.32 17.22 3.26
CA CYS A 89 -6.90 16.89 3.09
C CYS A 89 -6.02 17.92 3.78
N SER A 90 -5.19 17.50 4.73
CA SER A 90 -4.27 18.40 5.45
C SER A 90 -3.18 19.00 4.55
N LEU A 91 -2.89 18.33 3.43
CA LEU A 91 -1.82 18.71 2.49
C LEU A 91 -2.31 19.61 1.35
N SER A 92 -3.62 19.84 1.23
CA SER A 92 -4.20 20.58 0.12
C SER A 92 -4.66 21.96 0.58
N SER A 93 -4.05 23.02 0.04
CA SER A 93 -4.52 24.39 0.25
C SER A 93 -5.91 24.64 -0.37
N ARG A 94 -6.29 23.84 -1.37
CA ARG A 94 -7.66 23.75 -1.86
C ARG A 94 -8.36 22.71 -1.03
N GLN A 95 -9.32 23.11 -0.19
CA GLN A 95 -10.17 22.26 0.64
C GLN A 95 -10.76 21.07 -0.16
N ARG A 96 -10.00 19.99 -0.26
CA ARG A 96 -10.36 18.79 -1.02
C ARG A 96 -10.67 17.70 -0.02
N GLU A 97 -11.86 17.18 -0.12
CA GLU A 97 -12.28 16.00 0.60
C GLU A 97 -11.45 14.80 0.15
N ILE A 98 -10.97 14.04 1.13
CA ILE A 98 -10.24 12.79 0.98
C ILE A 98 -10.94 11.72 1.78
N THR A 99 -10.98 10.51 1.23
CA THR A 99 -11.30 9.30 2.00
C THR A 99 -9.98 8.77 2.56
N PRO A 100 -9.69 8.96 3.85
CA PRO A 100 -8.47 8.46 4.44
C PRO A 100 -8.55 6.94 4.61
N VAL A 101 -7.40 6.29 4.74
CA VAL A 101 -7.32 4.87 5.04
C VAL A 101 -6.68 4.66 6.41
N ARG A 102 -7.23 3.70 7.16
CA ARG A 102 -6.74 3.29 8.47
C ARG A 102 -6.40 1.81 8.50
N CYS A 103 -5.47 1.40 9.36
CA CYS A 103 -5.19 -0.01 9.58
C CYS A 103 -6.38 -0.65 10.28
N LYS A 104 -6.91 -1.76 9.73
CA LYS A 104 -7.93 -2.56 10.41
C LYS A 104 -7.39 -3.26 11.65
N ALA A 105 -6.06 -3.33 11.82
CA ALA A 105 -5.43 -3.75 13.06
C ALA A 105 -5.99 -2.87 14.19
N HIS A 106 -7.06 -3.38 14.79
CA HIS A 106 -7.82 -2.80 15.87
C HIS A 106 -6.77 -2.24 16.81
N GLN A 107 -6.75 -0.93 17.00
CA GLN A 107 -6.38 -0.40 18.29
C GLN A 107 -7.34 -1.12 19.25
N ALA A 108 -6.93 -2.28 19.75
CA ALA A 108 -7.23 -2.63 21.11
C ALA A 108 -6.72 -1.40 21.87
N ARG A 109 -7.64 -0.48 22.16
CA ARG A 109 -7.48 0.45 23.26
C ARG A 109 -6.98 -0.42 24.40
N LEU A 110 -5.74 -0.21 24.81
CA LEU A 110 -5.41 -0.51 26.18
C LEU A 110 -6.24 0.51 26.97
N ASP A 111 -7.37 0.02 27.49
CA ASP A 111 -8.16 0.70 28.53
C ASP A 111 -7.33 0.87 29.81
#